data_AF-A0A0K1PEZ7-F1
#
_entry.id   AF-A0A0K1PEZ7-F1
#
_cell.length_a   1.000
_cell.length_b   1.000
_cell.length_c   1.000
_cell.angle_alpha   90.00
_cell.angle_beta   90.00
_cell.angle_gamma   90.00
#
_symmetry.space_group_name_H-M   'P 1'
#
loop_
_entity.id
_entity.type
_entity.pdbx_description
1 polymer ?
#
loop_
_entity_poly.entity_id
_entity_poly.type
_entity_poly.pdbx_seq_one_letter_code
_entity_poly.pdbx_strand_id
1 'polypeptide(L)'
;MVKTRFALCAVGLLAAACSPDLNDRTSILDGPRVLAIRSEPAEAKPGTVVAYRALVGQAGSDPSWAFCTARKPLAELGPVSTECMQVSGESLVPFGEGFAASGKLPADGCRNFGPEAPTAKPGEPPGRPVDPDVTGGFQQPLRLLVDTPEGPRFSLGGTRLSCGLAGVTPEQLSEFQHRYVANENPELESVAVVGRGEALKPGDGKNQVRRGEKLALRASWKSCEAPPCAGAEPYVVFDPVSRTLVDRRESIRVAWFATAGAFEHDRTGRDGEDPTTFVDNAWTAPDAAGPVQLWVVIRDDRGGVGWLDYHLMVE
;
A
#
# COMPACT_ATOMS: atom_id res chain seq x y z
N MET A 1 -60.18 -30.90 45.11
CA MET A 1 -59.44 -29.66 44.78
C MET A 1 -58.61 -29.90 43.54
N VAL A 2 -59.10 -29.43 42.40
CA VAL A 2 -58.46 -29.58 41.08
C VAL A 2 -57.40 -28.48 40.95
N LYS A 3 -56.14 -28.85 40.69
CA LYS A 3 -55.07 -27.90 40.32
C LYS A 3 -54.70 -28.14 38.87
N THR A 4 -55.24 -27.29 38.00
CA THR A 4 -54.91 -27.18 36.58
C THR A 4 -53.49 -26.60 36.45
N ARG A 5 -52.57 -27.34 35.83
CA ARG A 5 -51.23 -26.82 35.46
C ARG A 5 -51.26 -26.38 34.00
N PHE A 6 -51.01 -25.10 33.78
CA PHE A 6 -50.73 -24.51 32.48
C PHE A 6 -49.43 -25.11 31.91
N ALA A 7 -49.49 -25.74 30.74
CA ALA A 7 -48.33 -26.06 29.94
C ALA A 7 -48.07 -24.88 29.00
N LEU A 8 -46.97 -24.15 29.23
CA LEU A 8 -46.50 -23.12 28.33
C LEU A 8 -45.55 -23.76 27.29
N CYS A 9 -45.89 -23.59 26.01
CA CYS A 9 -45.07 -23.92 24.86
C CYS A 9 -43.72 -23.17 24.90
N ALA A 10 -42.61 -23.90 24.78
CA ALA A 10 -41.33 -23.34 24.37
C ALA A 10 -41.08 -23.73 22.91
N VAL A 11 -41.42 -22.83 21.99
CA VAL A 11 -41.02 -22.90 20.58
C VAL A 11 -39.57 -22.46 20.52
N GLY A 12 -38.66 -23.41 20.28
CA GLY A 12 -37.25 -23.13 20.05
C GLY A 12 -37.06 -22.41 18.72
N LEU A 13 -36.76 -21.11 18.76
CA LEU A 13 -36.20 -20.40 17.62
C LEU A 13 -34.78 -20.94 17.38
N LEU A 14 -34.64 -21.77 16.35
CA LEU A 14 -33.36 -22.00 15.68
C LEU A 14 -32.95 -20.69 15.01
N ALA A 15 -32.20 -19.86 15.73
CA ALA A 15 -31.47 -18.76 15.11
C ALA A 15 -30.42 -19.37 14.17
N ALA A 16 -30.74 -19.37 12.88
CA ALA A 16 -29.73 -19.51 11.83
C ALA A 16 -28.80 -18.30 11.95
N ALA A 17 -27.71 -18.47 12.70
CA ALA A 17 -26.60 -17.55 12.67
C ALA A 17 -25.94 -17.69 11.29
N CYS A 18 -26.39 -16.89 10.32
CA CYS A 18 -25.59 -16.61 9.14
C CYS A 18 -24.31 -15.94 9.63
N SER A 19 -23.23 -16.72 9.73
CA SER A 19 -21.89 -16.14 9.66
C SER A 19 -21.84 -15.39 8.34
N PRO A 20 -21.51 -14.08 8.30
CA PRO A 20 -21.18 -13.44 7.04
C PRO A 20 -20.09 -14.30 6.39
N ASP A 21 -20.27 -14.65 5.13
CA ASP A 21 -19.21 -15.28 4.36
C ASP A 21 -17.97 -14.40 4.51
N LEU A 22 -16.91 -14.93 5.12
CA LEU A 22 -15.58 -14.30 5.21
C LEU A 22 -14.89 -14.28 3.84
N ASN A 23 -15.66 -14.08 2.78
CA ASN A 23 -15.24 -14.02 1.39
C ASN A 23 -15.31 -12.57 0.90
N ASP A 24 -14.86 -11.64 1.74
CA ASP A 24 -14.53 -10.27 1.36
C ASP A 24 -13.33 -10.32 0.41
N ARG A 25 -13.58 -10.68 -0.85
CA ARG A 25 -12.55 -10.67 -1.90
C ARG A 25 -12.15 -9.23 -2.14
N THR A 26 -10.96 -8.89 -1.68
CA THR A 26 -10.42 -7.53 -1.78
C THR A 26 -10.07 -7.16 -3.23
N SER A 27 -10.00 -8.15 -4.13
CA SER A 27 -9.72 -7.97 -5.55
C SER A 27 -10.91 -7.45 -6.37
N ILE A 28 -12.16 -7.59 -5.91
CA ILE A 28 -13.32 -7.13 -6.68
C ILE A 28 -13.75 -5.75 -6.17
N LEU A 29 -14.02 -4.85 -7.12
CA LEU A 29 -14.46 -3.49 -6.85
C LEU A 29 -15.96 -3.35 -7.11
N ASP A 30 -16.71 -3.31 -6.02
CA ASP A 30 -18.16 -3.07 -6.03
C ASP A 30 -18.53 -1.58 -5.86
N GLY A 31 -17.52 -0.71 -5.72
CA GLY A 31 -17.68 0.73 -5.61
C GLY A 31 -16.33 1.47 -5.62
N PRO A 32 -16.36 2.82 -5.56
CA PRO A 32 -15.15 3.64 -5.52
C PRO A 32 -14.18 3.23 -4.41
N ARG A 33 -12.93 2.95 -4.80
CA ARG A 33 -11.87 2.51 -3.86
C ARG A 33 -10.51 3.04 -4.26
N VAL A 34 -9.77 3.59 -3.30
CA VAL A 34 -8.34 3.89 -3.49
C VAL A 34 -7.56 2.58 -3.54
N LEU A 35 -6.92 2.30 -4.68
CA LEU A 35 -6.15 1.09 -4.91
C LEU A 35 -4.66 1.29 -4.63
N ALA A 36 -4.15 2.51 -4.83
CA ALA A 36 -2.73 2.83 -4.65
C ALA A 36 -2.51 4.33 -4.41
N ILE A 37 -1.43 4.66 -3.70
CA ILE A 37 -0.87 6.00 -3.59
C ILE A 37 0.62 5.88 -3.91
N ARG A 38 1.09 6.59 -4.94
CA ARG A 38 2.52 6.63 -5.31
C ARG A 38 3.08 7.99 -4.94
N SER A 39 4.25 7.99 -4.29
CA SER A 39 5.07 9.17 -4.10
C SER A 39 6.19 9.21 -5.13
N GLU A 40 6.55 10.39 -5.62
CA GLU A 40 7.65 10.59 -6.54
C GLU A 40 8.50 11.80 -6.11
N PRO A 41 9.76 11.59 -5.69
CA PRO A 41 10.44 10.29 -5.52
C PRO A 41 9.80 9.42 -4.42
N ALA A 42 10.06 8.10 -4.44
CA ALA A 42 9.57 7.18 -3.40
C ALA A 42 10.22 7.44 -2.03
N GLU A 43 11.45 7.96 -2.05
CA GLU A 43 12.19 8.40 -0.88
C GLU A 43 12.73 9.83 -1.04
N ALA A 44 12.57 10.66 -0.01
CA ALA A 44 13.06 12.04 -0.02
C ALA A 44 13.41 12.56 1.38
N LYS A 45 14.27 13.59 1.40
CA LYS A 45 14.56 14.36 2.61
C LYS A 45 13.38 15.27 2.98
N PRO A 46 13.13 15.53 4.28
CA PRO A 46 12.22 16.59 4.72
C PRO A 46 12.48 17.92 3.99
N GLY A 47 11.41 18.63 3.63
CA GLY A 47 11.48 19.89 2.88
C GLY A 47 11.68 19.77 1.37
N THR A 48 12.00 18.59 0.84
CA THR A 48 12.07 18.32 -0.60
C THR A 48 10.67 18.27 -1.22
N VAL A 49 10.56 18.71 -2.48
CA VAL A 49 9.32 18.60 -3.25
C VAL A 49 9.07 17.15 -3.64
N VAL A 50 7.87 16.67 -3.37
CA VAL A 50 7.36 15.36 -3.76
C VAL A 50 6.07 15.56 -4.55
N ALA A 51 5.79 14.63 -5.46
CA ALA A 51 4.50 14.51 -6.13
C ALA A 51 3.80 13.24 -5.66
N TYR A 52 2.49 13.30 -5.47
CA TYR A 52 1.66 12.13 -5.22
C TYR A 52 0.67 11.91 -6.33
N ARG A 53 0.39 10.64 -6.61
CA ARG A 53 -0.68 10.19 -7.50
C ARG A 53 -1.51 9.13 -6.81
N ALA A 54 -2.83 9.27 -6.86
CA ALA A 54 -3.78 8.26 -6.39
C ALA A 54 -4.29 7.44 -7.57
N LEU A 55 -4.28 6.12 -7.42
CA LEU A 55 -5.08 5.22 -8.25
C LEU A 55 -6.39 4.95 -7.53
N VAL A 56 -7.50 5.39 -8.11
CA VAL A 56 -8.85 5.11 -7.59
C VAL A 56 -9.59 4.25 -8.62
N GLY A 57 -10.00 3.06 -8.20
CA GLY A 57 -10.84 2.19 -8.99
C GLY A 57 -12.30 2.60 -8.83
N GLN A 58 -13.01 2.76 -9.95
CA GLN A 58 -14.34 3.35 -10.06
C GLN A 58 -14.39 4.79 -9.49
N ALA A 59 -14.65 5.77 -10.36
CA ALA A 59 -14.51 7.18 -9.99
C ALA A 59 -15.43 7.59 -8.82
N GLY A 60 -14.87 8.29 -7.83
CA GLY A 60 -15.58 8.94 -6.72
C GLY A 60 -15.47 10.47 -6.81
N SER A 61 -15.55 11.16 -5.66
CA SER A 61 -15.22 12.59 -5.60
C SER A 61 -13.72 12.83 -5.83
N ASP A 62 -13.35 14.08 -6.09
CA ASP A 62 -11.95 14.47 -6.04
C ASP A 62 -11.39 14.23 -4.62
N PRO A 63 -10.22 13.59 -4.49
CA PRO A 63 -9.64 13.33 -3.19
C PRO A 63 -8.97 14.57 -2.60
N SER A 64 -8.89 14.64 -1.27
CA SER A 64 -8.10 15.62 -0.54
C SER A 64 -6.92 14.98 0.19
N TRP A 65 -5.77 15.66 0.16
CA TRP A 65 -4.50 15.18 0.68
C TRP A 65 -4.12 15.96 1.94
N ALA A 66 -3.66 15.26 2.96
CA ALA A 66 -3.06 15.90 4.14
C ALA A 66 -1.88 15.07 4.66
N PHE A 67 -0.80 15.73 5.06
CA PHE A 67 0.21 15.09 5.89
C PHE A 67 -0.29 14.93 7.31
N CYS A 68 0.00 13.79 7.93
CA CYS A 68 -0.17 13.65 9.36
C CYS A 68 1.14 13.98 10.07
N THR A 69 1.08 14.85 11.07
CA THR A 69 2.21 15.21 11.95
C THR A 69 2.08 14.62 13.35
N ALA A 70 0.96 13.94 13.64
CA ALA A 70 0.77 13.25 14.91
C ALA A 70 1.74 12.06 15.04
N ARG A 71 2.55 12.08 16.10
CA ARG A 71 3.34 10.90 16.49
C ARG A 71 2.41 9.85 17.06
N LYS A 72 2.59 8.60 16.66
CA LYS A 72 1.83 7.47 17.21
C LYS A 72 2.26 7.21 18.66
N PRO A 73 1.36 7.30 19.65
CA PRO A 73 1.59 6.82 21.02
C PRO A 73 1.97 5.33 21.04
N LEU A 74 2.86 4.93 21.95
CA LEU A 74 3.33 3.54 22.04
C LEU A 74 2.20 2.54 22.37
N ALA A 75 1.16 2.99 23.07
CA ALA A 75 0.00 2.16 23.42
C ALA A 75 -1.00 2.01 22.28
N GLU A 76 -0.84 2.76 21.19
CA GLU A 76 -1.79 2.78 20.08
C GLU A 76 -1.46 1.69 19.05
N LEU A 77 -2.49 0.92 18.67
CA LEU A 77 -2.39 -0.11 17.65
C LEU A 77 -2.52 0.50 16.25
N GLY A 78 -1.88 -0.14 15.27
CA GLY A 78 -1.94 0.27 13.87
C GLY A 78 -0.69 1.02 13.39
N PRO A 79 -0.66 1.40 12.10
CA PRO A 79 0.55 1.95 11.47
C PRO A 79 0.76 3.44 11.80
N VAL A 80 -0.30 4.19 12.11
CA VAL A 80 -0.29 5.65 12.34
C VAL A 80 -1.17 6.00 13.54
N SER A 81 -1.10 7.25 14.02
CA SER A 81 -2.04 7.79 15.01
C SER A 81 -3.46 7.87 14.42
N THR A 82 -4.48 7.60 15.25
CA THR A 82 -5.91 7.76 14.92
C THR A 82 -6.29 9.21 14.60
N GLU A 83 -5.50 10.19 15.03
CA GLU A 83 -5.62 11.59 14.60
C GLU A 83 -5.42 11.74 13.08
N CYS A 84 -4.60 10.87 12.48
CA CYS A 84 -4.36 10.84 11.04
C CYS A 84 -5.59 10.37 10.25
N MET A 85 -6.59 9.78 10.92
CA MET A 85 -7.82 9.22 10.32
C MET A 85 -9.05 10.08 10.61
N GLN A 86 -8.85 11.34 11.01
CA GLN A 86 -9.91 12.33 11.16
C GLN A 86 -10.12 13.10 9.85
N VAL A 87 -11.30 13.69 9.66
CA VAL A 87 -11.57 14.58 8.50
C VAL A 87 -10.73 15.85 8.59
N SER A 88 -10.56 16.40 9.80
CA SER A 88 -9.75 17.58 10.09
C SER A 88 -9.14 17.50 11.49
N GLY A 89 -8.10 18.30 11.74
CA GLY A 89 -7.40 18.36 13.03
C GLY A 89 -6.09 19.16 12.94
N GLU A 90 -5.53 19.56 14.08
CA GLU A 90 -4.27 20.33 14.11
C GLU A 90 -3.08 19.52 13.59
N SER A 91 -3.12 18.21 13.77
CA SER A 91 -2.11 17.26 13.30
C SER A 91 -2.22 16.92 11.82
N LEU A 92 -3.17 17.52 11.09
CA LEU A 92 -3.39 17.31 9.66
C LEU A 92 -3.04 18.57 8.89
N VAL A 93 -1.91 18.53 8.17
CA VAL A 93 -1.43 19.64 7.35
C VAL A 93 -1.94 19.45 5.92
N PRO A 94 -2.83 20.30 5.40
CA PRO A 94 -3.33 20.19 4.04
C PRO A 94 -2.19 20.21 3.02
N PHE A 95 -2.27 19.34 2.02
CA PHE A 95 -1.25 19.20 0.99
C PHE A 95 -1.76 19.52 -0.42
N GLY A 96 -3.02 19.17 -0.72
CA GLY A 96 -3.62 19.42 -2.03
C GLY A 96 -4.95 18.71 -2.22
N GLU A 97 -5.46 18.76 -3.44
CA GLU A 97 -6.72 18.16 -3.89
C GLU A 97 -6.54 17.51 -5.28
N GLY A 98 -7.46 16.62 -5.67
CA GLY A 98 -7.47 15.94 -6.97
C GLY A 98 -6.58 14.70 -7.03
N PHE A 99 -6.63 13.93 -8.12
CA PHE A 99 -5.90 12.64 -8.23
C PHE A 99 -4.37 12.75 -8.25
N ALA A 100 -3.84 13.97 -8.33
CA ALA A 100 -2.42 14.26 -8.17
C ALA A 100 -2.21 15.57 -7.43
N ALA A 101 -1.20 15.62 -6.57
CA ALA A 101 -0.80 16.82 -5.85
C ALA A 101 0.73 16.89 -5.73
N SER A 102 1.29 18.09 -5.64
CA SER A 102 2.74 18.28 -5.45
C SER A 102 3.02 19.41 -4.47
N GLY A 103 4.07 19.23 -3.68
CA GLY A 103 4.41 20.14 -2.60
C GLY A 103 5.60 19.63 -1.80
N LYS A 104 6.01 20.38 -0.77
CA LYS A 104 7.16 20.02 0.07
C LYS A 104 6.75 19.06 1.17
N LEU A 105 7.61 18.08 1.46
CA LEU A 105 7.53 17.30 2.70
C LEU A 105 7.65 18.21 3.93
N PRO A 106 6.97 17.91 5.05
CA PRO A 106 7.15 18.63 6.31
C PRO A 106 8.62 18.64 6.72
N ALA A 107 9.15 19.81 7.08
CA ALA A 107 10.57 19.99 7.37
C ALA A 107 11.03 19.26 8.65
N ASP A 108 10.09 18.94 9.54
CA ASP A 108 10.31 18.25 10.81
C ASP A 108 10.05 16.73 10.73
N GLY A 109 9.95 16.16 9.52
CA GLY A 109 9.69 14.74 9.31
C GLY A 109 10.66 13.82 10.07
N CYS A 110 11.97 14.05 10.01
CA CYS A 110 12.95 13.22 10.72
C CYS A 110 12.89 13.35 12.25
N ARG A 111 12.34 14.45 12.77
CA ARG A 111 12.15 14.68 14.20
C ARG A 111 10.85 14.07 14.72
N ASN A 112 9.80 14.08 13.91
CA ASN A 112 8.50 13.52 14.28
C ASN A 112 8.46 12.00 14.08
N PHE A 113 9.00 11.54 12.95
CA PHE A 113 8.87 10.16 12.47
C PHE A 113 10.20 9.42 12.32
N GLY A 114 11.32 10.11 12.54
CA GLY A 114 12.65 9.59 12.27
C GLY A 114 13.54 9.37 13.50
N PRO A 115 14.86 9.29 13.26
CA PRO A 115 15.87 8.97 14.27
C PRO A 115 16.25 10.16 15.15
N GLU A 116 15.79 11.37 14.81
CA GLU A 116 16.12 12.57 15.57
C GLU A 116 15.24 12.66 16.81
N ALA A 117 15.86 12.76 17.99
CA ALA A 117 15.11 12.94 19.21
C ALA A 117 14.35 14.29 19.18
N PRO A 118 13.04 14.31 19.46
CA PRO A 118 12.30 15.56 19.51
C PRO A 118 12.76 16.42 20.67
N THR A 119 12.68 17.74 20.48
CA THR A 119 13.03 18.71 21.52
C THR A 119 12.16 18.50 22.75
N ALA A 120 12.80 18.33 23.92
CA ALA A 120 12.10 18.24 25.19
C ALA A 120 11.35 19.56 25.47
N LYS A 121 10.10 19.48 25.93
CA LYS A 121 9.45 20.65 26.52
C LYS A 121 10.09 20.94 27.89
N PRO A 122 10.12 22.21 28.34
CA PRO A 122 10.63 22.53 29.68
C PRO A 122 9.93 21.71 30.76
N GLY A 123 10.70 20.95 31.55
CA GLY A 123 10.17 20.09 32.61
C GLY A 123 9.79 18.67 32.19
N GLU A 124 9.88 18.33 30.90
CA GLU A 124 9.65 16.98 30.39
C GLU A 124 10.97 16.27 30.07
N PRO A 125 11.05 14.94 30.20
CA PRO A 125 12.21 14.19 29.72
C PRO A 125 12.34 14.34 28.19
N PRO A 126 13.57 14.25 27.64
CA PRO A 126 13.77 14.20 26.19
C PRO A 126 12.93 13.09 25.56
N GLY A 127 12.25 13.42 24.47
CA GLY A 127 11.45 12.42 23.77
C GLY A 127 12.35 11.38 23.11
N ARG A 128 11.86 10.15 23.03
CA ARG A 128 12.54 9.04 22.36
C ARG A 128 12.42 9.18 20.84
N PRO A 129 13.47 8.90 20.05
CA PRO A 129 13.38 8.69 18.61
C PRO A 129 12.35 7.63 18.22
N VAL A 130 11.91 7.67 16.96
CA VAL A 130 11.06 6.60 16.41
C VAL A 130 11.92 5.40 16.05
N ASP A 131 11.40 4.20 16.30
CA ASP A 131 12.06 2.97 15.83
C ASP A 131 11.84 2.83 14.33
N PRO A 132 12.87 2.47 13.54
CA PRO A 132 12.69 2.25 12.13
C PRO A 132 11.74 1.07 11.86
N ASP A 133 11.16 1.04 10.67
CA ASP A 133 10.43 -0.12 10.16
C ASP A 133 11.36 -1.32 9.91
N VAL A 134 10.80 -2.45 9.47
CA VAL A 134 11.55 -3.69 9.22
C VAL A 134 12.61 -3.58 8.12
N THR A 135 12.53 -2.54 7.28
CA THR A 135 13.51 -2.19 6.24
C THR A 135 14.50 -1.11 6.69
N GLY A 136 14.47 -0.72 7.97
CA GLY A 136 15.35 0.31 8.53
C GLY A 136 14.88 1.75 8.25
N GLY A 137 13.69 1.92 7.69
CA GLY A 137 13.20 3.20 7.21
C GLY A 137 12.29 3.94 8.16
N PHE A 138 11.98 5.17 7.76
CA PHE A 138 10.99 6.03 8.40
C PHE A 138 10.04 6.55 7.33
N GLN A 139 8.79 6.82 7.69
CA GLN A 139 7.76 7.24 6.73
C GLN A 139 7.12 8.54 7.22
N GLN A 140 6.94 9.52 6.32
CA GLN A 140 6.03 10.63 6.54
C GLN A 140 4.63 10.15 6.18
N PRO A 141 3.70 10.01 7.14
CA PRO A 141 2.36 9.54 6.83
C PRO A 141 1.59 10.59 6.02
N LEU A 142 0.89 10.11 4.99
CA LEU A 142 0.00 10.88 4.14
C LEU A 142 -1.39 10.26 4.18
N ARG A 143 -2.39 11.10 4.41
CA ARG A 143 -3.80 10.73 4.37
C ARG A 143 -4.41 11.21 3.06
N LEU A 144 -5.05 10.29 2.36
CA LEU A 144 -5.97 10.58 1.27
C LEU A 144 -7.40 10.42 1.79
N LEU A 145 -8.24 11.43 1.57
CA LEU A 145 -9.66 11.42 1.91
C LEU A 145 -10.48 11.52 0.63
N VAL A 146 -11.39 10.57 0.41
CA VAL A 146 -12.35 10.55 -0.70
C VAL A 146 -13.76 10.55 -0.12
N ASP A 147 -14.62 11.42 -0.60
CA ASP A 147 -16.04 11.40 -0.24
C ASP A 147 -16.78 10.40 -1.13
N THR A 148 -17.51 9.49 -0.49
CA THR A 148 -18.36 8.50 -1.15
C THR A 148 -19.81 8.68 -0.71
N PRO A 149 -20.80 8.15 -1.46
CA PRO A 149 -22.20 8.17 -1.02
C PRO A 149 -22.41 7.57 0.38
N GLU A 150 -21.55 6.64 0.81
CA GLU A 150 -21.58 6.00 2.13
C GLU A 150 -20.82 6.78 3.22
N GLY A 151 -20.22 7.91 2.87
CA GLY A 151 -19.45 8.78 3.78
C GLY A 151 -17.96 8.90 3.41
N PRO A 152 -17.17 9.61 4.24
CA PRO A 152 -15.74 9.81 3.99
C PRO A 152 -14.96 8.49 4.10
N ARG A 153 -14.11 8.22 3.10
CA ARG A 153 -13.20 7.08 3.07
C ARG A 153 -11.76 7.56 3.14
N PHE A 154 -11.01 6.98 4.07
CA PHE A 154 -9.61 7.30 4.28
C PHE A 154 -8.73 6.23 3.65
N SER A 155 -7.59 6.65 3.12
CA SER A 155 -6.50 5.78 2.73
C SER A 155 -5.18 6.37 3.18
N LEU A 156 -4.27 5.50 3.59
CA LEU A 156 -2.95 5.90 4.06
C LEU A 156 -1.93 5.56 2.98
N GLY A 157 -1.05 6.52 2.72
CA GLY A 157 0.19 6.35 1.99
C GLY A 157 1.31 7.04 2.75
N GLY A 158 2.43 7.26 2.08
CA GLY A 158 3.53 8.03 2.63
C GLY A 158 4.67 8.19 1.65
N THR A 159 5.68 8.94 2.09
CA THR A 159 7.00 8.97 1.46
C THR A 159 8.00 8.46 2.47
N ARG A 160 8.91 7.60 2.00
CA ARG A 160 10.04 7.17 2.81
C ARG A 160 10.92 8.39 3.07
N LEU A 161 11.25 8.62 4.33
CA LEU A 161 12.10 9.75 4.71
C LEU A 161 13.56 9.32 4.65
N SER A 162 14.35 10.09 3.89
CA SER A 162 15.81 9.99 3.91
C SER A 162 16.33 10.71 5.16
N CYS A 163 16.39 9.97 6.27
CA CYS A 163 16.92 10.40 7.56
C CYS A 163 18.25 9.70 7.87
N GLY A 164 18.92 10.11 8.97
CA GLY A 164 20.09 9.40 9.47
C GLY A 164 19.78 8.04 10.11
N LEU A 165 20.77 7.46 10.78
CA LEU A 165 20.60 6.28 11.63
C LEU A 165 20.65 6.67 13.11
N ALA A 166 19.82 6.04 13.94
CA ALA A 166 19.88 6.18 15.39
C ALA A 166 20.79 5.11 16.02
N GLY A 167 21.63 5.51 16.98
CA GLY A 167 22.37 4.57 17.82
C GLY A 167 23.54 3.84 17.16
N VAL A 168 24.11 4.39 16.08
CA VAL A 168 25.25 3.81 15.34
C VAL A 168 26.56 4.56 15.62
N THR A 169 27.71 3.92 15.36
CA THR A 169 29.03 4.58 15.45
C THR A 169 29.30 5.49 14.24
N PRO A 170 30.25 6.44 14.32
CA PRO A 170 30.65 7.26 13.18
C PRO A 170 31.12 6.44 11.97
N GLU A 171 31.83 5.34 12.21
CA GLU A 171 32.32 4.43 11.16
C GLU A 171 31.15 3.75 10.45
N GLN A 172 30.17 3.24 11.22
CA GLN A 172 28.95 2.63 10.66
C GLN A 172 28.11 3.64 9.87
N LEU A 173 27.97 4.87 10.38
CA LEU A 173 27.24 5.92 9.67
C LEU A 173 27.93 6.27 8.35
N SER A 174 29.26 6.38 8.35
CA SER A 174 30.04 6.62 7.14
C SER A 174 29.87 5.48 6.15
N GLU A 175 30.02 4.22 6.58
CA GLU A 175 29.84 3.04 5.73
C GLU A 175 28.43 2.98 5.12
N PHE A 176 27.39 3.24 5.92
CA PHE A 176 26.01 3.31 5.45
C PHE A 176 25.86 4.38 4.37
N GLN A 177 26.34 5.60 4.60
CA GLN A 177 26.23 6.71 3.63
C GLN A 177 26.92 6.41 2.29
N HIS A 178 27.98 5.60 2.28
CA HIS A 178 28.65 5.21 1.04
C HIS A 178 27.90 4.13 0.25
N ARG A 179 27.16 3.26 0.94
CA ARG A 179 26.45 2.11 0.35
C ARG A 179 24.97 2.37 0.08
N TYR A 180 24.39 3.34 0.78
CA TYR A 180 22.96 3.58 0.77
C TYR A 180 22.48 4.13 -0.57
N VAL A 181 21.41 3.51 -1.07
CA VAL A 181 20.66 3.97 -2.24
C VAL A 181 19.24 4.31 -1.80
N ALA A 182 18.79 5.50 -2.20
CA ALA A 182 17.43 5.96 -1.94
C ALA A 182 16.44 5.10 -2.73
N ASN A 183 15.31 4.77 -2.10
CA ASN A 183 14.32 3.90 -2.72
C ASN A 183 13.76 4.48 -4.04
N GLU A 184 13.64 3.64 -5.06
CA GLU A 184 12.91 3.93 -6.30
C GLU A 184 11.52 3.27 -6.30
N ASN A 185 10.60 3.70 -7.18
CA ASN A 185 9.32 3.01 -7.31
C ASN A 185 9.49 1.80 -8.24
N PRO A 186 9.00 0.60 -7.89
CA PRO A 186 9.00 -0.54 -8.80
C PRO A 186 8.02 -0.28 -9.94
N GLU A 187 8.34 -0.81 -11.12
CA GLU A 187 7.51 -0.67 -12.31
C GLU A 187 7.16 -2.04 -12.89
N LEU A 188 5.88 -2.19 -13.24
CA LEU A 188 5.45 -3.34 -14.05
C LEU A 188 5.97 -3.14 -15.47
N GLU A 189 6.74 -4.10 -15.96
CA GLU A 189 7.16 -4.15 -17.36
C GLU A 189 6.00 -4.60 -18.25
N SER A 190 5.26 -5.62 -17.81
CA SER A 190 4.10 -6.12 -18.53
C SER A 190 3.21 -7.00 -17.65
N VAL A 191 1.95 -7.15 -18.09
CA VAL A 191 1.07 -8.24 -17.66
C VAL A 191 0.70 -9.05 -18.90
N ALA A 192 1.08 -10.31 -18.95
CA ALA A 192 0.90 -11.17 -20.12
C ALA A 192 0.03 -12.39 -19.84
N VAL A 193 -0.64 -12.90 -20.88
CA VAL A 193 -1.37 -14.17 -20.79
C VAL A 193 -0.41 -15.31 -21.10
N VAL A 194 -0.12 -16.14 -20.09
CA VAL A 194 0.78 -17.28 -20.21
C VAL A 194 0.25 -18.26 -21.26
N GLY A 195 1.11 -18.66 -22.20
CA GLY A 195 0.76 -19.57 -23.29
C GLY A 195 0.15 -18.90 -24.53
N ARG A 196 -0.18 -17.60 -24.50
CA ARG A 196 -0.63 -16.85 -25.70
C ARG A 196 0.47 -16.08 -26.41
N GLY A 197 1.60 -15.83 -25.75
CA GLY A 197 2.72 -15.08 -26.31
C GLY A 197 2.45 -13.58 -26.52
N GLU A 198 1.27 -13.07 -26.18
CA GLU A 198 0.91 -11.66 -26.27
C GLU A 198 0.66 -11.07 -24.87
N ALA A 199 1.23 -9.90 -24.61
CA ALA A 199 0.96 -9.12 -23.41
C ALA A 199 -0.41 -8.43 -23.51
N LEU A 200 -1.08 -8.25 -22.38
CA LEU A 200 -2.24 -7.37 -22.34
C LEU A 200 -1.82 -5.95 -22.72
N LYS A 201 -2.65 -5.28 -23.51
CA LYS A 201 -2.44 -3.89 -23.91
C LYS A 201 -2.99 -2.98 -22.81
N PRO A 202 -2.15 -2.18 -22.14
CA PRO A 202 -2.60 -1.32 -21.04
C PRO A 202 -3.51 -0.19 -21.52
N GLY A 203 -4.25 0.42 -20.59
CA GLY A 203 -5.22 1.48 -20.87
C GLY A 203 -6.37 0.98 -21.75
N ASP A 204 -6.67 1.73 -22.81
CA ASP A 204 -7.78 1.47 -23.76
C ASP A 204 -7.49 0.33 -24.76
N GLY A 205 -6.50 -0.51 -24.47
CA GLY A 205 -6.25 -1.72 -25.23
C GLY A 205 -7.50 -2.60 -25.28
N LYS A 206 -7.97 -2.95 -26.48
CA LYS A 206 -9.15 -3.83 -26.65
C LYS A 206 -8.76 -5.30 -26.46
N ASN A 207 -8.51 -5.69 -25.21
CA ASN A 207 -8.16 -7.06 -24.86
C ASN A 207 -9.42 -7.94 -24.88
N GLN A 208 -9.58 -8.74 -25.93
CA GLN A 208 -10.76 -9.60 -26.11
C GLN A 208 -10.66 -10.88 -25.27
N VAL A 209 -11.73 -11.21 -24.55
CA VAL A 209 -11.81 -12.39 -23.67
C VAL A 209 -13.17 -13.04 -23.83
N ARG A 210 -13.23 -14.38 -23.85
CA ARG A 210 -14.51 -15.09 -23.89
C ARG A 210 -15.16 -15.14 -22.52
N ARG A 211 -16.49 -15.21 -22.48
CA ARG A 211 -17.24 -15.51 -21.25
C ARG A 211 -16.71 -16.75 -20.54
N GLY A 212 -16.55 -16.67 -19.22
CA GLY A 212 -16.07 -17.77 -18.38
C GLY A 212 -14.61 -18.20 -18.64
N GLU A 213 -13.88 -17.51 -19.51
CA GLU A 213 -12.51 -17.85 -19.86
C GLU A 213 -11.57 -17.65 -18.67
N LYS A 214 -10.71 -18.64 -18.39
CA LYS A 214 -9.64 -18.52 -17.40
C LYS A 214 -8.35 -18.08 -18.08
N LEU A 215 -7.90 -16.87 -17.77
CA LEU A 215 -6.60 -16.33 -18.16
C LEU A 215 -5.55 -16.64 -17.09
N ALA A 216 -4.47 -17.32 -17.47
CA ALA A 216 -3.26 -17.38 -16.65
C ALA A 216 -2.46 -16.11 -16.90
N LEU A 217 -2.36 -15.24 -15.89
CA LEU A 217 -1.73 -13.93 -15.98
C LEU A 217 -0.34 -13.96 -15.35
N ARG A 218 0.64 -13.33 -16.00
CA ARG A 218 1.98 -13.10 -15.48
C ARG A 218 2.26 -11.62 -15.40
N ALA A 219 2.48 -11.09 -14.20
CA ALA A 219 3.00 -9.74 -14.00
C ALA A 219 4.52 -9.81 -13.85
N SER A 220 5.25 -9.07 -14.69
CA SER A 220 6.71 -9.04 -14.70
C SER A 220 7.24 -7.63 -14.42
N TRP A 221 8.43 -7.55 -13.84
CA TRP A 221 9.20 -6.32 -13.64
C TRP A 221 10.66 -6.56 -14.03
N LYS A 222 11.44 -5.48 -14.12
CA LYS A 222 12.87 -5.58 -14.46
C LYS A 222 13.68 -6.13 -13.30
N SER A 223 14.78 -6.84 -13.57
CA SER A 223 15.78 -7.12 -12.54
C SER A 223 16.52 -5.83 -12.16
N CYS A 224 17.15 -5.83 -10.98
CA CYS A 224 17.96 -4.71 -10.49
C CYS A 224 19.45 -5.03 -10.48
N GLU A 225 19.93 -5.59 -11.59
CA GLU A 225 21.35 -5.86 -11.81
C GLU A 225 22.16 -4.58 -12.13
N ALA A 226 21.49 -3.52 -12.63
CA ALA A 226 22.10 -2.22 -12.90
C ALA A 226 21.10 -1.07 -12.69
N PRO A 227 21.52 0.09 -12.12
CA PRO A 227 20.67 1.28 -12.00
C PRO A 227 20.31 1.91 -13.36
N PRO A 228 19.17 2.65 -13.47
CA PRO A 228 18.13 2.80 -12.45
C PRO A 228 17.33 1.51 -12.24
N CYS A 229 16.94 1.23 -11.00
CA CYS A 229 16.26 -0.01 -10.62
C CYS A 229 14.74 0.21 -10.68
N ALA A 230 14.05 -0.63 -11.45
CA ALA A 230 12.59 -0.59 -11.57
C ALA A 230 11.93 -1.90 -11.11
N GLY A 231 12.58 -2.59 -10.17
CA GLY A 231 12.20 -3.91 -9.64
C GLY A 231 12.60 -4.03 -8.17
N ALA A 232 12.99 -5.23 -7.73
CA ALA A 232 13.44 -5.45 -6.35
C ALA A 232 14.88 -4.95 -6.15
N GLU A 233 15.07 -3.76 -5.57
CA GLU A 233 16.43 -3.22 -5.34
C GLU A 233 17.16 -3.91 -4.18
N PRO A 234 18.48 -4.11 -4.30
CA PRO A 234 19.32 -4.35 -3.14
C PRO A 234 19.48 -3.07 -2.31
N TYR A 235 19.50 -3.21 -0.99
CA TYR A 235 19.69 -2.08 -0.07
C TYR A 235 20.45 -2.50 1.18
N VAL A 236 21.14 -1.53 1.79
CA VAL A 236 21.80 -1.70 3.09
C VAL A 236 20.88 -1.24 4.21
N VAL A 237 20.80 -2.02 5.29
CA VAL A 237 20.06 -1.68 6.51
C VAL A 237 20.93 -1.92 7.74
N PHE A 238 20.76 -1.10 8.76
CA PHE A 238 21.32 -1.37 10.09
C PHE A 238 20.40 -2.33 10.85
N ASP A 239 20.89 -3.53 11.16
CA ASP A 239 20.17 -4.50 11.96
C ASP A 239 20.39 -4.21 13.46
N PRO A 240 19.36 -3.83 14.23
CA PRO A 240 19.51 -3.50 15.64
C PRO A 240 19.83 -4.71 16.52
N VAL A 241 19.60 -5.94 16.05
CA VAL A 241 19.88 -7.18 16.78
C VAL A 241 21.37 -7.52 16.70
N SER A 242 21.91 -7.63 15.48
CA SER A 242 23.33 -7.91 15.27
C SER A 242 24.21 -6.67 15.46
N ARG A 243 23.62 -5.48 15.42
CA ARG A 243 24.29 -4.17 15.46
C ARG A 243 25.29 -3.98 14.32
N THR A 244 24.95 -4.49 13.14
CA THR A 244 25.79 -4.41 11.94
C THR A 244 24.96 -3.92 10.75
N LEU A 245 25.65 -3.40 9.73
CA LEU A 245 25.05 -3.18 8.43
C LEU A 245 24.93 -4.52 7.70
N VAL A 246 23.75 -4.78 7.15
CA VAL A 246 23.46 -5.99 6.38
C VAL A 246 22.86 -5.60 5.03
N ASP A 247 23.25 -6.30 3.98
CA ASP A 247 22.61 -6.18 2.68
C ASP A 247 21.31 -6.99 2.67
N ARG A 248 20.27 -6.41 2.08
CA ARG A 248 18.99 -7.04 1.81
C ARG A 248 18.59 -6.75 0.38
N ARG A 249 17.55 -7.43 -0.09
CA ARG A 249 16.83 -7.08 -1.31
C ARG A 249 15.36 -6.91 -0.95
N GLU A 250 14.71 -5.99 -1.62
CA GLU A 250 13.28 -5.76 -1.43
C GLU A 250 12.45 -7.00 -1.74
N SER A 251 11.39 -7.17 -0.98
CA SER A 251 10.28 -8.04 -1.37
C SER A 251 9.30 -7.27 -2.26
N ILE A 252 8.77 -7.94 -3.29
CA ILE A 252 7.78 -7.38 -4.21
C ILE A 252 6.41 -8.00 -3.93
N ARG A 253 5.37 -7.16 -3.88
CA ARG A 253 3.98 -7.57 -3.74
C ARG A 253 3.16 -7.00 -4.89
N VAL A 254 2.33 -7.84 -5.50
CA VAL A 254 1.40 -7.48 -6.55
C VAL A 254 -0.01 -7.69 -6.05
N ALA A 255 -0.83 -6.64 -6.10
CA ALA A 255 -2.26 -6.70 -5.83
C ALA A 255 -3.04 -6.64 -7.14
N TRP A 256 -4.08 -7.46 -7.23
CA TRP A 256 -4.89 -7.62 -8.44
C TRP A 256 -6.30 -7.12 -8.16
N PHE A 257 -6.82 -6.26 -9.04
CA PHE A 257 -8.16 -5.71 -8.92
C PHE A 257 -8.92 -5.80 -10.22
N ALA A 258 -10.23 -6.03 -10.14
CA ALA A 258 -11.12 -5.97 -11.30
C ALA A 258 -12.53 -5.50 -10.91
N THR A 259 -13.27 -4.96 -11.88
CA THR A 259 -14.70 -4.63 -11.71
C THR A 259 -15.62 -5.85 -11.83
N ALA A 260 -15.13 -6.96 -12.40
CA ALA A 260 -15.86 -8.21 -12.51
C ALA A 260 -14.91 -9.40 -12.71
N GLY A 261 -15.45 -10.62 -12.64
CA GLY A 261 -14.69 -11.87 -12.71
C GLY A 261 -14.14 -12.28 -11.35
N ALA A 262 -13.13 -13.15 -11.36
CA ALA A 262 -12.54 -13.70 -10.14
C ALA A 262 -11.06 -13.98 -10.30
N PHE A 263 -10.24 -13.45 -9.39
CA PHE A 263 -8.84 -13.88 -9.27
C PHE A 263 -8.73 -15.14 -8.39
N GLU A 264 -7.72 -15.94 -8.67
CA GLU A 264 -7.33 -17.07 -7.81
C GLU A 264 -6.69 -16.57 -6.51
N HIS A 265 -5.90 -15.50 -6.60
CA HIS A 265 -5.33 -14.80 -5.45
C HIS A 265 -5.55 -13.30 -5.53
N ASP A 266 -5.98 -12.66 -4.45
CA ASP A 266 -6.08 -11.19 -4.37
C ASP A 266 -4.70 -10.52 -4.46
N ARG A 267 -3.67 -11.21 -3.95
CA ARG A 267 -2.29 -10.74 -3.91
C ARG A 267 -1.33 -11.88 -4.17
N THR A 268 -0.24 -11.57 -4.86
CA THR A 268 0.91 -12.45 -5.10
C THR A 268 2.18 -11.67 -4.76
N GLY A 269 3.33 -12.34 -4.68
CA GLY A 269 4.58 -11.66 -4.37
C GLY A 269 5.81 -12.56 -4.39
N ARG A 270 6.95 -11.92 -4.17
CA ARG A 270 8.29 -12.50 -4.06
C ARG A 270 8.95 -11.92 -2.83
N ASP A 271 9.55 -12.77 -2.01
CA ASP A 271 10.38 -12.29 -0.90
C ASP A 271 11.73 -11.78 -1.41
N GLY A 272 12.51 -11.17 -0.51
CA GLY A 272 13.83 -10.63 -0.83
C GLY A 272 14.89 -11.68 -1.17
N GLU A 273 14.62 -12.98 -0.95
CA GLU A 273 15.56 -14.05 -1.25
C GLU A 273 15.26 -14.69 -2.62
N ASP A 274 14.00 -14.66 -3.09
CA ASP A 274 13.56 -15.14 -4.41
C ASP A 274 13.94 -14.13 -5.52
N PRO A 275 14.87 -14.46 -6.44
CA PRO A 275 15.32 -13.53 -7.49
C PRO A 275 14.35 -13.44 -8.67
N THR A 276 13.25 -14.19 -8.63
CA THR A 276 12.26 -14.23 -9.73
C THR A 276 11.64 -12.86 -9.94
N THR A 277 11.67 -12.36 -11.18
CA THR A 277 11.17 -11.03 -11.54
C THR A 277 9.74 -11.02 -12.06
N PHE A 278 8.94 -12.03 -11.66
CA PHE A 278 7.54 -12.13 -12.05
C PHE A 278 6.72 -12.91 -11.02
N VAL A 279 5.41 -12.71 -11.06
CA VAL A 279 4.41 -13.51 -10.35
C VAL A 279 3.31 -13.93 -11.32
N ASP A 280 2.81 -15.14 -11.10
CA ASP A 280 1.67 -15.68 -11.83
C ASP A 280 0.42 -15.61 -10.95
N ASN A 281 -0.72 -15.39 -11.59
CA ASN A 281 -2.06 -15.48 -11.01
C ASN A 281 -3.01 -16.02 -12.09
N ALA A 282 -4.25 -16.31 -11.72
CA ALA A 282 -5.29 -16.59 -12.70
C ALA A 282 -6.49 -15.70 -12.49
N TRP A 283 -7.08 -15.24 -13.59
CA TRP A 283 -8.33 -14.51 -13.59
C TRP A 283 -9.35 -15.23 -14.46
N THR A 284 -10.54 -15.48 -13.92
CA THR A 284 -11.67 -16.04 -14.65
C THR A 284 -12.64 -14.92 -15.01
N ALA A 285 -12.93 -14.78 -16.30
CA ALA A 285 -13.88 -13.82 -16.83
C ALA A 285 -15.30 -14.12 -16.35
N PRO A 286 -16.15 -13.09 -16.17
CA PRO A 286 -17.56 -13.30 -15.87
C PRO A 286 -18.29 -14.00 -17.02
N ASP A 287 -19.44 -14.62 -16.72
CA ASP A 287 -20.33 -15.19 -17.74
C ASP A 287 -21.13 -14.11 -18.50
N ALA A 288 -21.29 -12.94 -17.87
CA ALA A 288 -21.90 -11.77 -18.48
C ALA A 288 -20.90 -11.08 -19.41
N ALA A 289 -21.33 -10.82 -20.66
CA ALA A 289 -20.56 -9.97 -21.56
C ALA A 289 -20.57 -8.52 -21.08
N GLY A 290 -19.50 -7.81 -21.41
CA GLY A 290 -19.34 -6.40 -21.09
C GLY A 290 -17.89 -6.00 -20.86
N PRO A 291 -17.66 -4.70 -20.64
CA PRO A 291 -16.35 -4.21 -20.27
C PRO A 291 -15.99 -4.63 -18.85
N VAL A 292 -14.74 -5.04 -18.66
CA VAL A 292 -14.13 -5.23 -17.34
C VAL A 292 -12.87 -4.38 -17.27
N GLN A 293 -12.77 -3.56 -16.24
CA GLN A 293 -11.54 -2.87 -15.92
C GLN A 293 -10.73 -3.70 -14.94
N LEU A 294 -9.45 -3.89 -15.24
CA LEU A 294 -8.48 -4.59 -14.41
C LEU A 294 -7.37 -3.62 -14.01
N TRP A 295 -6.88 -3.73 -12.78
CA TRP A 295 -5.69 -3.03 -12.30
C TRP A 295 -4.72 -4.01 -11.67
N VAL A 296 -3.43 -3.80 -11.91
CA VAL A 296 -2.34 -4.54 -11.28
C VAL A 296 -1.44 -3.53 -10.60
N VAL A 297 -1.30 -3.63 -9.28
CA VAL A 297 -0.52 -2.68 -8.47
C VAL A 297 0.69 -3.41 -7.88
N ILE A 298 1.89 -2.96 -8.22
CA ILE A 298 3.16 -3.45 -7.68
C ILE A 298 3.63 -2.56 -6.52
N ARG A 299 4.18 -3.17 -5.47
CA ARG A 299 4.77 -2.49 -4.31
C ARG A 299 6.04 -3.20 -3.86
N ASP A 300 7.03 -2.44 -3.44
CA ASP A 300 8.13 -2.95 -2.64
C ASP A 300 7.79 -2.87 -1.13
N ASP A 301 8.72 -3.30 -0.27
CA ASP A 301 8.59 -3.21 1.18
C ASP A 301 9.19 -1.94 1.80
N ARG A 302 9.85 -1.08 1.02
CA ARG A 302 10.39 0.23 1.42
C ARG A 302 9.41 1.39 1.18
N GLY A 303 8.28 1.14 0.51
CA GLY A 303 7.17 2.06 0.29
C GLY A 303 6.97 2.54 -1.14
N GLY A 304 7.74 2.05 -2.12
CA GLY A 304 7.54 2.38 -3.52
C GLY A 304 6.36 1.63 -4.12
N VAL A 305 5.73 2.27 -5.13
CA VAL A 305 4.47 1.83 -5.72
C VAL A 305 4.44 2.12 -7.22
N GLY A 306 3.98 1.14 -7.99
CA GLY A 306 3.67 1.26 -9.42
C GLY A 306 2.38 0.55 -9.78
N TRP A 307 1.85 0.79 -10.97
CA TRP A 307 0.68 0.07 -11.47
C TRP A 307 0.55 0.11 -12.99
N LEU A 308 -0.27 -0.80 -13.51
CA LEU A 308 -0.84 -0.77 -14.84
C LEU A 308 -2.33 -1.09 -14.76
N ASP A 309 -3.09 -0.55 -15.70
CA ASP A 309 -4.51 -0.79 -15.85
C ASP A 309 -4.84 -1.30 -17.25
N TYR A 310 -5.92 -2.07 -17.37
CA TYR A 310 -6.30 -2.78 -18.59
C TYR A 310 -7.81 -2.79 -18.78
N HIS A 311 -8.26 -2.46 -19.98
CA HIS A 311 -9.62 -2.71 -20.42
C HIS A 311 -9.75 -4.09 -21.07
N LEU A 312 -10.65 -4.92 -20.56
CA LEU A 312 -11.01 -6.21 -21.14
C LEU A 312 -12.43 -6.12 -21.71
N MET A 313 -12.64 -6.72 -22.89
CA MET A 313 -13.95 -6.87 -23.49
C MET A 313 -14.36 -8.33 -23.42
N VAL A 314 -15.38 -8.63 -22.61
CA VAL A 314 -15.90 -9.99 -22.46
C VAL A 314 -17.03 -10.21 -23.46
N GLU A 315 -16.89 -11.18 -24.35
CA GLU A 315 -17.84 -11.50 -25.42
C GLU A 315 -18.32 -12.97 -25.38
#